data_AF-A0A847GMS2-F1
#
_entry.id   AF-A0A847GMS2-F1
#
_cell.length_a   1.000
_cell.length_b   1.000
_cell.length_c   1.000
_cell.angle_alpha   90.00
_cell.angle_beta   90.00
_cell.angle_gamma   90.00
#
_symmetry.space_group_name_H-M   'P 1'
#
loop_
_entity.id
_entity.type
_entity.pdbx_description
1 polymer ?
#
loop_
_entity_poly.entity_id
_entity_poly.type
_entity_poly.pdbx_seq_one_letter_code
_entity_poly.pdbx_strand_id
1 'polypeptide(L)'
;MMGTKAVSFVFVCLVPLRLFAWGSGHDQVNELAVEMLHGTVPTESAANIVKWSHTPDDFTPWDKLKHFQVPPDDLAVLKAHRMDSPYSVHSPRGQAVAFILLVNAFQVNDAQRIAFWSACLLHALADEAACNHDPLIHYATYAFTGGYRLKTGAGVGLDFSNVARTAEGKELVRRLAAAETWRPLPSDPDEALLAIMLSGLESNAYMTRRGSIIAASFAIGATQEQLAASKIALAELGVHGAARGRDVIRAGKELAEHGRIPKLTSQLEAAFAKRKAAEVAARPLSDDSLYADLLKTQAPDDQSAIGVLVEPSVTMNQAHFSFGSKLITAAAARSMHLAGVPFRLVDVRSLEKESALNPKVTPVLVVCAGPFHVGKPARDALAAYATAGGRFLWIGGEHGGLLGKLSESLSKGDPAVLPVSNHYGQDTPVAATARFRFLAEFKEALGEQSYRFVHNPNTKAGWQVPRCSYLLRPAASVTVLAEMHLPDKTLPVAGAWLGPAGKAKAIFIPEYLIAPYVLSDEDTIPDLSRPTLDKVGSRMLSAALATLRP
;
A
#
# COMPACT_ATOMS: atom_id res chain seq x y z
N MET A 1 57.02 -22.16 -22.17
CA MET A 1 56.92 -22.55 -20.75
C MET A 1 56.64 -21.29 -19.94
N MET A 2 55.39 -21.07 -19.55
CA MET A 2 54.94 -20.31 -18.36
C MET A 2 53.42 -20.17 -18.46
N GLY A 3 52.72 -20.81 -17.51
CA GLY A 3 51.29 -21.03 -17.53
C GLY A 3 50.49 -19.79 -17.16
N THR A 4 49.42 -19.56 -17.91
CA THR A 4 48.35 -18.63 -17.61
C THR A 4 47.47 -19.20 -16.50
N LYS A 5 47.41 -18.49 -15.36
CA LYS A 5 46.46 -18.76 -14.29
C LYS A 5 45.07 -18.31 -14.76
N ALA A 6 44.16 -19.27 -14.95
CA ALA A 6 42.75 -19.00 -15.12
C ALA A 6 42.16 -18.61 -13.75
N VAL A 7 41.69 -17.36 -13.64
CA VAL A 7 40.87 -16.91 -12.51
C VAL A 7 39.43 -17.33 -12.81
N SER A 8 38.95 -18.37 -12.13
CA SER A 8 37.55 -18.77 -12.17
C SER A 8 36.69 -17.68 -11.52
N PHE A 9 36.01 -16.89 -12.35
CA PHE A 9 34.88 -16.07 -11.90
C PHE A 9 33.72 -17.00 -11.56
N VAL A 10 33.54 -17.27 -10.26
CA VAL A 10 32.30 -17.85 -9.75
C VAL A 10 31.22 -16.80 -9.96
N PHE A 11 30.40 -16.99 -11.00
CA PHE A 11 29.11 -16.34 -11.12
C PHE A 11 28.26 -16.83 -9.94
N VAL A 12 28.26 -16.07 -8.84
CA VAL A 12 27.18 -16.18 -7.86
C VAL A 12 25.94 -15.67 -8.57
N CYS A 13 25.18 -16.60 -9.15
CA CYS A 13 23.81 -16.37 -9.56
C CYS A 13 23.03 -15.92 -8.31
N LEU A 14 23.00 -14.62 -8.08
CA LEU A 14 22.01 -13.97 -7.23
C LEU A 14 20.67 -14.23 -7.89
N VAL A 15 20.04 -15.35 -7.50
CA VAL A 15 18.63 -15.58 -7.73
C VAL A 15 17.92 -14.32 -7.24
N PRO A 16 17.11 -13.65 -8.07
CA PRO A 16 16.35 -12.51 -7.60
C PRO A 16 15.45 -13.05 -6.48
N LEU A 17 15.73 -12.63 -5.25
CA LEU A 17 14.81 -12.80 -4.13
C LEU A 17 13.49 -12.23 -4.61
N ARG A 18 12.55 -13.14 -4.89
CA ARG A 18 11.23 -12.83 -5.40
C ARG A 18 10.60 -11.90 -4.38
N LEU A 19 10.21 -10.72 -4.85
CA LEU A 19 9.59 -9.68 -4.04
C LEU A 19 8.14 -10.09 -3.81
N PHE A 20 7.95 -11.05 -2.90
CA PHE A 20 6.66 -11.51 -2.42
C PHE A 20 6.20 -10.65 -1.24
N ALA A 21 4.89 -10.61 -1.03
CA ALA A 21 4.28 -9.83 0.03
C ALA A 21 4.66 -10.36 1.43
N TRP A 22 4.68 -11.68 1.64
CA TRP A 22 5.40 -12.29 2.78
C TRP A 22 6.53 -13.20 2.32
N GLY A 23 7.47 -12.66 1.54
CA GLY A 23 8.80 -13.23 1.29
C GLY A 23 8.90 -14.74 1.55
N SER A 24 9.35 -15.11 2.74
CA SER A 24 9.27 -16.49 3.24
C SER A 24 8.29 -16.67 4.40
N GLY A 25 7.71 -15.59 4.92
CA GLY A 25 6.73 -15.64 6.00
C GLY A 25 5.50 -16.48 5.66
N HIS A 26 5.13 -16.64 4.38
CA HIS A 26 4.04 -17.55 3.98
C HIS A 26 4.29 -18.98 4.45
N ASP A 27 5.53 -19.48 4.36
CA ASP A 27 5.88 -20.81 4.84
C ASP A 27 5.62 -20.92 6.35
N GLN A 28 6.09 -19.94 7.13
CA GLN A 28 5.96 -19.96 8.59
C GLN A 28 4.51 -19.81 9.06
N VAL A 29 3.68 -19.03 8.34
CA VAL A 29 2.23 -18.96 8.63
C VAL A 29 1.55 -20.28 8.36
N ASN A 30 1.87 -20.93 7.24
CA ASN A 30 1.29 -22.22 6.88
C ASN A 30 1.73 -23.32 7.85
N GLU A 31 3.01 -23.34 8.25
CA GLU A 31 3.53 -24.23 9.30
C GLU A 31 2.75 -24.06 10.61
N LEU A 32 2.59 -22.81 11.07
CA LEU A 32 1.84 -22.50 12.29
C LEU A 32 0.35 -22.91 12.17
N ALA A 33 -0.29 -22.60 11.05
CA ALA A 33 -1.68 -22.97 10.83
C ALA A 33 -1.88 -24.48 10.82
N VAL A 34 -0.95 -25.25 10.22
CA VAL A 34 -0.96 -26.71 10.24
C VAL A 34 -0.82 -27.24 11.67
N GLU A 35 0.06 -26.67 12.49
CA GLU A 35 0.15 -27.01 13.92
C GLU A 35 -1.20 -26.76 14.63
N MET A 36 -1.85 -25.62 14.36
CA MET A 36 -3.14 -25.27 14.95
C MET A 36 -4.32 -26.12 14.40
N LEU A 37 -4.17 -26.71 13.21
CA LEU A 37 -5.15 -27.56 12.53
C LEU A 37 -5.02 -29.03 12.89
N HIS A 38 -4.15 -29.41 13.84
CA HIS A 38 -3.96 -30.81 14.23
C HIS A 38 -5.29 -31.56 14.42
N GLY A 39 -5.47 -32.68 13.69
CA GLY A 39 -6.70 -33.49 13.67
C GLY A 39 -7.84 -32.96 12.78
N THR A 40 -7.70 -31.77 12.20
CA THR A 40 -8.68 -31.20 11.25
C THR A 40 -8.45 -31.75 9.84
N VAL A 41 -7.22 -31.62 9.34
CA VAL A 41 -6.82 -32.07 7.99
C VAL A 41 -6.16 -33.46 8.05
N PRO A 42 -6.19 -34.25 6.96
CA PRO A 42 -5.43 -35.51 6.88
C PRO A 42 -3.93 -35.28 7.12
N THR A 43 -3.26 -36.21 7.81
CA THR A 43 -1.83 -36.11 8.14
C THR A 43 -0.95 -35.92 6.89
N GLU A 44 -1.30 -36.60 5.80
CA GLU A 44 -0.64 -36.49 4.50
C GLU A 44 -0.85 -35.14 3.79
N SER A 45 -1.86 -34.36 4.19
CA SER A 45 -2.11 -33.01 3.66
C SER A 45 -1.17 -31.96 4.25
N ALA A 46 -0.74 -32.14 5.51
CA ALA A 46 0.03 -31.14 6.27
C ALA A 46 1.29 -30.64 5.53
N ALA A 47 2.11 -31.56 5.03
CA ALA A 47 3.33 -31.20 4.30
C ALA A 47 3.04 -30.48 2.96
N ASN A 48 1.95 -30.85 2.29
CA ASN A 48 1.58 -30.26 1.01
C ASN A 48 0.98 -28.85 1.17
N ILE A 49 0.33 -28.56 2.30
CA ILE A 49 -0.14 -27.20 2.62
C ILE A 49 1.04 -26.23 2.62
N VAL A 50 2.11 -26.55 3.35
CA VAL A 50 3.32 -25.72 3.39
C VAL A 50 4.02 -25.68 2.03
N LYS A 51 4.14 -26.81 1.33
CA LYS A 51 4.76 -26.89 0.00
C LYS A 51 4.12 -25.95 -1.03
N TRP A 52 2.81 -25.72 -0.93
CA TRP A 52 2.04 -24.92 -1.87
C TRP A 52 1.71 -23.52 -1.36
N SER A 53 2.32 -23.09 -0.25
CA SER A 53 2.13 -21.80 0.41
C SER A 53 2.27 -20.59 -0.52
N HIS A 54 3.06 -20.70 -1.60
CA HIS A 54 3.30 -19.63 -2.57
C HIS A 54 2.48 -19.74 -3.87
N THR A 55 1.58 -20.71 -3.96
CA THR A 55 0.81 -20.91 -5.20
C THR A 55 0.00 -19.69 -5.60
N PRO A 56 -0.67 -18.95 -4.69
CA PRO A 56 -1.44 -17.77 -5.09
C PRO A 56 -0.62 -16.64 -5.71
N ASP A 57 0.69 -16.59 -5.56
CA ASP A 57 1.54 -15.60 -6.26
C ASP A 57 1.79 -15.95 -7.74
N ASP A 58 1.29 -17.09 -8.23
CA ASP A 58 1.48 -17.53 -9.62
C ASP A 58 0.42 -16.92 -10.56
N PHE A 59 0.90 -16.34 -11.66
CA PHE A 59 0.08 -15.79 -12.74
C PHE A 59 -0.19 -16.81 -13.86
N THR A 60 0.40 -18.00 -13.77
CA THR A 60 0.18 -19.09 -14.72
C THR A 60 -1.28 -19.54 -14.67
N PRO A 61 -1.96 -19.73 -15.82
CA PRO A 61 -3.31 -20.27 -15.85
C PRO A 61 -3.44 -21.61 -15.11
N TRP A 62 -4.59 -21.84 -14.45
CA TRP A 62 -4.82 -23.03 -13.62
C TRP A 62 -4.57 -24.37 -14.32
N ASP A 63 -4.93 -24.46 -15.59
CA ASP A 63 -4.77 -25.66 -16.44
C ASP A 63 -3.32 -25.92 -16.88
N LYS A 64 -2.41 -24.99 -16.58
CA LYS A 64 -0.98 -25.04 -16.96
C LYS A 64 -0.04 -25.14 -15.77
N LEU A 65 -0.56 -25.27 -14.55
CA LEU A 65 0.25 -25.46 -13.35
C LEU A 65 1.03 -26.78 -13.43
N LYS A 66 2.32 -26.73 -13.09
CA LYS A 66 3.21 -27.91 -13.18
C LYS A 66 3.28 -28.70 -11.87
N HIS A 67 3.01 -28.05 -10.74
CA HIS A 67 3.17 -28.64 -9.41
C HIS A 67 1.87 -29.21 -8.83
N PHE A 68 0.74 -28.94 -9.47
CA PHE A 68 -0.57 -29.47 -9.12
C PHE A 68 -1.48 -29.48 -10.35
N GLN A 69 -2.10 -30.62 -10.65
CA GLN A 69 -3.07 -30.73 -11.74
C GLN A 69 -4.47 -30.48 -11.17
N VAL A 70 -5.03 -29.30 -11.45
CA VAL A 70 -6.39 -28.95 -11.00
C VAL A 70 -7.41 -29.89 -11.66
N PRO A 71 -8.28 -30.57 -10.89
CA PRO A 71 -9.29 -31.45 -11.45
C PRO A 71 -10.25 -30.72 -12.41
N PRO A 72 -10.81 -31.41 -13.44
CA PRO A 72 -11.73 -30.79 -14.40
C PRO A 72 -12.94 -30.09 -13.76
N ASP A 73 -13.50 -30.68 -12.69
CA ASP A 73 -14.65 -30.10 -11.99
C ASP A 73 -14.28 -28.79 -11.25
N ASP A 74 -13.09 -28.75 -10.63
CA ASP A 74 -12.57 -27.55 -9.97
C ASP A 74 -12.27 -26.46 -11.03
N LEU A 75 -11.68 -26.83 -12.18
CA LEU A 75 -11.47 -25.92 -13.32
C LEU A 75 -12.79 -25.35 -13.85
N ALA A 76 -13.86 -26.14 -13.90
CA ALA A 76 -15.17 -25.68 -14.34
C ALA A 76 -15.73 -24.60 -13.39
N VAL A 77 -15.60 -24.80 -12.07
CA VAL A 77 -15.99 -23.81 -11.05
C VAL A 77 -15.17 -22.53 -11.18
N LEU A 78 -13.83 -22.64 -11.28
CA LEU A 78 -12.94 -21.49 -11.46
C LEU A 78 -13.31 -20.68 -12.70
N LYS A 79 -13.55 -21.36 -13.83
CA LYS A 79 -13.96 -20.72 -15.09
C LYS A 79 -15.33 -20.04 -14.98
N ALA A 80 -16.29 -20.68 -14.30
CA ALA A 80 -17.62 -20.11 -14.09
C ALA A 80 -17.57 -18.76 -13.33
N HIS A 81 -16.58 -18.60 -12.44
CA HIS A 81 -16.37 -17.38 -11.67
C HIS A 81 -15.28 -16.45 -12.24
N ARG A 82 -14.72 -16.76 -13.42
CA ARG A 82 -13.64 -15.99 -14.09
C ARG A 82 -12.36 -15.88 -13.25
N MET A 83 -11.99 -16.99 -12.59
CA MET A 83 -10.72 -17.12 -11.88
C MET A 83 -9.69 -17.66 -12.85
N ASP A 84 -8.85 -16.79 -13.42
CA ASP A 84 -7.97 -17.16 -14.54
C ASP A 84 -6.66 -17.82 -14.10
N SER A 85 -6.17 -17.48 -12.92
CA SER A 85 -4.91 -17.97 -12.34
C SER A 85 -4.97 -18.02 -10.80
N PRO A 86 -4.00 -18.67 -10.13
CA PRO A 86 -3.85 -18.63 -8.68
C PRO A 86 -3.92 -17.23 -8.06
N TYR A 87 -3.34 -16.24 -8.74
CA TYR A 87 -3.42 -14.84 -8.32
C TYR A 87 -4.83 -14.31 -8.08
N SER A 88 -5.85 -14.89 -8.72
CA SER A 88 -7.25 -14.50 -8.54
C SER A 88 -7.75 -14.72 -7.11
N VAL A 89 -7.11 -15.61 -6.35
CA VAL A 89 -7.46 -15.93 -4.95
C VAL A 89 -7.23 -14.75 -4.01
N HIS A 90 -6.40 -13.75 -4.37
CA HIS A 90 -6.24 -12.52 -3.60
C HIS A 90 -7.49 -11.63 -3.58
N SER A 91 -8.47 -11.88 -4.44
CA SER A 91 -9.73 -11.14 -4.42
C SER A 91 -10.73 -11.76 -3.44
N PRO A 92 -11.65 -10.99 -2.83
CA PRO A 92 -12.72 -11.55 -1.99
C PRO A 92 -13.52 -12.65 -2.70
N ARG A 93 -13.83 -12.45 -3.99
CA ARG A 93 -14.47 -13.47 -4.84
C ARG A 93 -13.61 -14.73 -4.95
N GLY A 94 -12.31 -14.58 -5.17
CA GLY A 94 -11.37 -15.69 -5.26
C GLY A 94 -11.24 -16.49 -3.97
N GLN A 95 -11.20 -15.81 -2.82
CA GLN A 95 -11.24 -16.45 -1.49
C GLN A 95 -12.53 -17.25 -1.30
N ALA A 96 -13.69 -16.68 -1.67
CA ALA A 96 -14.97 -17.39 -1.63
C ALA A 96 -14.99 -18.64 -2.53
N VAL A 97 -14.47 -18.54 -3.76
CA VAL A 97 -14.39 -19.68 -4.69
C VAL A 97 -13.44 -20.75 -4.18
N ALA A 98 -12.26 -20.38 -3.68
CA ALA A 98 -11.31 -21.33 -3.09
C ALA A 98 -11.91 -22.04 -1.86
N PHE A 99 -12.74 -21.35 -1.08
CA PHE A 99 -13.48 -21.97 0.02
C PHE A 99 -14.53 -22.98 -0.45
N ILE A 100 -15.30 -22.68 -1.50
CA ILE A 100 -16.24 -23.65 -2.10
C ILE A 100 -15.48 -24.90 -2.55
N LEU A 101 -14.33 -24.73 -3.20
CA LEU A 101 -13.48 -25.83 -3.66
C LEU A 101 -12.90 -26.64 -2.49
N LEU A 102 -12.54 -25.99 -1.38
CA LEU A 102 -12.11 -26.67 -0.16
C LEU A 102 -13.25 -27.50 0.46
N VAL A 103 -14.47 -26.97 0.56
CA VAL A 103 -15.64 -27.71 1.08
C VAL A 103 -15.91 -28.94 0.20
N ASN A 104 -15.88 -28.78 -1.12
CA ASN A 104 -16.03 -29.89 -2.07
C ASN A 104 -14.94 -30.96 -1.88
N ALA A 105 -13.69 -30.54 -1.64
CA ALA A 105 -12.57 -31.45 -1.38
C ALA A 105 -12.75 -32.26 -0.09
N PHE A 106 -13.25 -31.61 0.98
CA PHE A 106 -13.61 -32.31 2.22
C PHE A 106 -14.77 -33.29 2.03
N GLN A 107 -15.79 -32.91 1.24
CA GLN A 107 -16.97 -33.76 1.00
C GLN A 107 -16.59 -35.11 0.36
N VAL A 108 -15.60 -35.11 -0.54
CA VAL A 108 -15.11 -36.33 -1.19
C VAL A 108 -13.85 -36.91 -0.53
N ASN A 109 -13.42 -36.35 0.59
CA ASN A 109 -12.21 -36.73 1.33
C ASN A 109 -10.94 -36.82 0.46
N ASP A 110 -10.73 -35.86 -0.44
CA ASP A 110 -9.54 -35.80 -1.30
C ASP A 110 -8.41 -35.01 -0.61
N ALA A 111 -7.44 -35.73 -0.06
CA ALA A 111 -6.35 -35.15 0.73
C ALA A 111 -5.47 -34.17 -0.06
N GLN A 112 -5.28 -34.37 -1.37
CA GLN A 112 -4.48 -33.47 -2.21
C GLN A 112 -5.24 -32.17 -2.47
N ARG A 113 -6.53 -32.24 -2.81
CA ARG A 113 -7.36 -31.04 -3.02
C ARG A 113 -7.55 -30.28 -1.70
N ILE A 114 -7.75 -30.97 -0.58
CA ILE A 114 -7.81 -30.34 0.75
C ILE A 114 -6.54 -29.55 1.02
N ALA A 115 -5.36 -30.15 0.80
CA ALA A 115 -4.09 -29.47 1.00
C ALA A 115 -3.92 -28.25 0.09
N PHE A 116 -4.27 -28.39 -1.19
CA PHE A 116 -4.09 -27.34 -2.20
C PHE A 116 -4.97 -26.12 -1.92
N TRP A 117 -6.26 -26.33 -1.70
CA TRP A 117 -7.19 -25.22 -1.43
C TRP A 117 -6.97 -24.62 -0.04
N SER A 118 -6.52 -25.41 0.95
CA SER A 118 -6.09 -24.89 2.25
C SER A 118 -4.88 -23.97 2.11
N ALA A 119 -3.84 -24.35 1.35
CA ALA A 119 -2.66 -23.52 1.11
C ALA A 119 -3.03 -22.19 0.43
N CYS A 120 -3.89 -22.25 -0.60
CA CYS A 120 -4.34 -21.06 -1.32
C CYS A 120 -5.09 -20.08 -0.41
N LEU A 121 -5.99 -20.58 0.43
CA LEU A 121 -6.74 -19.76 1.38
C LEU A 121 -5.85 -19.21 2.49
N LEU A 122 -4.98 -20.04 3.07
CA LEU A 122 -4.05 -19.63 4.12
C LEU A 122 -3.18 -18.47 3.67
N HIS A 123 -2.61 -18.58 2.47
CA HIS A 123 -1.83 -17.51 1.87
C HIS A 123 -2.67 -16.24 1.72
N ALA A 124 -3.79 -16.30 0.98
CA ALA A 124 -4.55 -15.10 0.64
C ALA A 124 -5.17 -14.39 1.87
N LEU A 125 -5.55 -15.15 2.90
CA LEU A 125 -6.07 -14.60 4.16
C LEU A 125 -4.98 -13.97 5.02
N ALA A 126 -3.78 -14.58 5.06
CA ALA A 126 -2.64 -14.04 5.78
C ALA A 126 -2.08 -12.78 5.11
N ASP A 127 -2.17 -12.71 3.78
CA ASP A 127 -1.70 -11.58 2.99
C ASP A 127 -2.44 -10.27 3.31
N GLU A 128 -3.72 -10.33 3.70
CA GLU A 128 -4.47 -9.15 4.17
C GLU A 128 -3.96 -8.63 5.53
N ALA A 129 -3.23 -9.45 6.29
CA ALA A 129 -2.58 -9.08 7.55
C ALA A 129 -1.06 -8.86 7.40
N ALA A 130 -0.54 -8.85 6.16
CA ALA A 130 0.88 -8.68 5.89
C ALA A 130 1.41 -7.36 6.44
N CYS A 131 2.51 -7.41 7.20
CA CYS A 131 3.08 -6.17 7.73
C CYS A 131 3.48 -5.21 6.60
N ASN A 132 4.01 -5.72 5.49
CA ASN A 132 4.35 -4.92 4.30
C ASN A 132 3.13 -4.46 3.49
N HIS A 133 1.89 -4.76 3.88
CA HIS A 133 0.68 -4.17 3.28
C HIS A 133 0.18 -2.94 4.04
N ASP A 134 0.82 -2.61 5.17
CA ASP A 134 0.71 -1.30 5.79
C ASP A 134 1.37 -0.25 4.89
N PRO A 135 0.74 0.91 4.56
CA PRO A 135 1.34 1.89 3.67
C PRO A 135 2.74 2.36 4.08
N LEU A 136 3.00 2.46 5.39
CA LEU A 136 4.31 2.86 5.90
C LEU A 136 5.34 1.75 5.74
N ILE A 137 5.04 0.54 6.20
CA ILE A 137 5.97 -0.59 6.09
C ILE A 137 6.18 -0.99 4.62
N HIS A 138 5.16 -0.86 3.79
CA HIS A 138 5.24 -1.13 2.36
C HIS A 138 6.28 -0.21 1.69
N TYR A 139 6.30 1.09 2.04
CA TYR A 139 7.31 2.03 1.58
C TYR A 139 8.69 1.74 2.16
N ALA A 140 8.76 1.40 3.45
CA ALA A 140 10.00 0.97 4.09
C ALA A 140 10.63 -0.23 3.37
N THR A 141 9.83 -1.23 3.02
CA THR A 141 10.24 -2.48 2.39
C THR A 141 10.75 -2.25 0.97
N TYR A 142 9.92 -1.65 0.11
CA TYR A 142 10.18 -1.65 -1.33
C TYR A 142 10.91 -0.41 -1.84
N ALA A 143 10.71 0.75 -1.21
CA ALA A 143 11.40 1.98 -1.58
C ALA A 143 12.62 2.21 -0.69
N PHE A 144 12.45 2.48 0.61
CA PHE A 144 13.54 2.99 1.44
C PHE A 144 14.68 2.00 1.66
N THR A 145 14.38 0.82 2.19
CA THR A 145 15.41 -0.19 2.50
C THR A 145 15.81 -1.01 1.27
N GLY A 146 14.83 -1.45 0.47
CA GLY A 146 15.07 -2.28 -0.72
C GLY A 146 15.59 -1.50 -1.94
N GLY A 147 14.86 -0.46 -2.35
CA GLY A 147 15.13 0.29 -3.58
C GLY A 147 16.27 1.29 -3.44
N TYR A 148 16.08 2.28 -2.55
CA TYR A 148 16.98 3.41 -2.33
C TYR A 148 18.17 3.04 -1.45
N ARG A 149 18.03 2.00 -0.62
CA ARG A 149 19.05 1.50 0.32
C ARG A 149 19.46 2.56 1.35
N LEU A 150 18.48 3.29 1.85
CA LEU A 150 18.68 4.26 2.92
C LEU A 150 19.10 3.55 4.21
N LYS A 151 19.94 4.21 5.00
CA LYS A 151 20.39 3.75 6.30
C LYS A 151 19.27 3.91 7.31
N THR A 152 19.03 2.87 8.09
CA THR A 152 18.06 2.82 9.19
C THR A 152 18.69 2.07 10.37
N GLY A 153 17.99 2.01 11.50
CA GLY A 153 18.28 1.00 12.52
C GLY A 153 18.13 -0.42 11.96
N ALA A 154 18.70 -1.41 12.65
CA ALA A 154 18.66 -2.80 12.21
C ALA A 154 17.23 -3.37 12.16
N GLY A 155 16.34 -2.88 13.04
CA GLY A 155 14.96 -3.31 13.11
C GLY A 155 14.79 -4.76 13.57
N VAL A 156 13.54 -5.21 13.60
CA VAL A 156 13.17 -6.61 13.87
C VAL A 156 12.90 -7.41 12.60
N GLY A 157 13.07 -6.79 11.43
CA GLY A 157 12.65 -7.31 10.12
C GLY A 157 11.28 -6.79 9.69
N LEU A 158 10.96 -7.00 8.41
CA LEU A 158 9.72 -6.57 7.75
C LEU A 158 8.97 -7.76 7.13
N ASP A 159 9.20 -8.96 7.68
CA ASP A 159 8.55 -10.21 7.30
C ASP A 159 8.42 -11.09 8.55
N PHE A 160 7.28 -11.76 8.73
CA PHE A 160 7.02 -12.62 9.89
C PHE A 160 8.12 -13.68 10.11
N SER A 161 8.71 -14.18 9.03
CA SER A 161 9.83 -15.13 9.09
C SER A 161 11.04 -14.61 9.86
N ASN A 162 11.24 -13.29 9.94
CA ASN A 162 12.32 -12.68 10.72
C ASN A 162 12.18 -12.97 12.23
N VAL A 163 10.95 -13.12 12.71
CA VAL A 163 10.67 -13.51 14.10
C VAL A 163 10.58 -15.04 14.21
N ALA A 164 9.77 -15.67 13.36
CA ALA A 164 9.39 -17.07 13.47
C ALA A 164 10.53 -18.10 13.21
N ARG A 165 11.70 -17.67 12.72
CA ARG A 165 12.85 -18.57 12.49
C ARG A 165 13.76 -18.77 13.71
N THR A 166 13.73 -17.85 14.67
CA THR A 166 14.56 -17.93 15.89
C THR A 166 13.91 -18.82 16.95
N ALA A 167 14.71 -19.45 17.82
CA ALA A 167 14.15 -20.27 18.91
C ALA A 167 13.24 -19.46 19.86
N GLU A 168 13.71 -18.27 20.25
CA GLU A 168 12.97 -17.31 21.08
C GLU A 168 11.68 -16.83 20.40
N GLY A 169 11.75 -16.51 19.10
CA GLY A 169 10.60 -16.08 18.32
C GLY A 169 9.58 -17.19 18.12
N LYS A 170 10.00 -18.44 17.90
CA LYS A 170 9.09 -19.60 17.84
C LYS A 170 8.32 -19.78 19.14
N GLU A 171 8.98 -19.64 20.28
CA GLU A 171 8.32 -19.72 21.59
C GLU A 171 7.32 -18.58 21.80
N LEU A 172 7.68 -17.36 21.42
CA LEU A 172 6.76 -16.23 21.42
C LEU A 172 5.52 -16.49 20.55
N VAL A 173 5.73 -16.95 19.31
CA VAL A 173 4.66 -17.25 18.36
C VAL A 173 3.73 -18.33 18.91
N ARG A 174 4.27 -19.42 19.47
CA ARG A 174 3.45 -20.49 20.07
C ARG A 174 2.64 -20.01 21.27
N ARG A 175 3.24 -19.20 22.14
CA ARG A 175 2.54 -18.61 23.29
C ARG A 175 1.39 -17.69 22.83
N LEU A 176 1.61 -16.86 21.82
CA LEU A 176 0.56 -16.02 21.24
C LEU A 176 -0.52 -16.86 20.56
N ALA A 177 -0.15 -17.87 19.77
CA ALA A 177 -1.10 -18.79 19.13
C ALA A 177 -1.92 -19.60 20.13
N ALA A 178 -1.35 -19.98 21.27
CA ALA A 178 -2.06 -20.66 22.36
C ALA A 178 -3.04 -19.73 23.09
N ALA A 179 -2.78 -18.42 23.09
CA ALA A 179 -3.69 -17.41 23.65
C ALA A 179 -4.80 -17.00 22.66
N GLU A 180 -4.66 -17.32 21.38
CA GLU A 180 -5.64 -16.95 20.36
C GLU A 180 -6.92 -17.76 20.51
N THR A 181 -8.04 -17.07 20.71
CA THR A 181 -9.34 -17.71 20.83
C THR A 181 -9.88 -18.13 19.47
N TRP A 182 -10.50 -19.30 19.42
CA TRP A 182 -11.24 -19.74 18.24
C TRP A 182 -12.35 -18.72 17.94
N ARG A 183 -12.45 -18.24 16.69
CA ARG A 183 -13.62 -17.48 16.20
C ARG A 183 -14.35 -18.25 15.10
N PRO A 184 -15.44 -18.99 15.41
CA PRO A 184 -16.08 -19.86 14.42
C PRO A 184 -16.74 -18.99 13.35
N LEU A 185 -16.64 -19.43 12.10
CA LEU A 185 -17.48 -18.86 11.05
C LEU A 185 -18.93 -19.31 11.27
N PRO A 186 -19.92 -18.55 10.77
CA PRO A 186 -21.31 -18.98 10.77
C PRO A 186 -21.49 -20.37 10.14
N SER A 187 -22.39 -21.18 10.70
CA SER A 187 -22.73 -22.51 10.15
C SER A 187 -23.69 -22.45 8.95
N ASP A 188 -24.22 -21.26 8.67
CA ASP A 188 -24.93 -20.94 7.45
C ASP A 188 -23.91 -20.71 6.31
N PRO A 189 -24.00 -21.43 5.17
CA PRO A 189 -23.00 -21.34 4.11
C PRO A 189 -22.86 -19.95 3.48
N ASP A 190 -23.96 -19.21 3.37
CA ASP A 190 -23.96 -17.89 2.75
C ASP A 190 -23.30 -16.86 3.68
N GLU A 191 -23.63 -16.91 4.97
CA GLU A 191 -22.97 -16.07 5.98
C GLU A 191 -21.48 -16.45 6.19
N ALA A 192 -21.11 -17.72 6.05
CA ALA A 192 -19.70 -18.14 6.04
C ALA A 192 -18.93 -17.52 4.87
N LEU A 193 -19.50 -17.58 3.65
CA LEU A 193 -18.90 -16.94 2.47
C LEU A 193 -18.77 -15.42 2.66
N LEU A 194 -19.81 -14.76 3.17
CA LEU A 194 -19.75 -13.32 3.47
C LEU A 194 -18.66 -13.00 4.48
N ALA A 195 -18.53 -13.77 5.55
CA ALA A 195 -17.49 -13.59 6.56
C ALA A 195 -16.08 -13.79 6.00
N ILE A 196 -15.88 -14.70 5.04
CA ILE A 196 -14.61 -14.87 4.34
C ILE A 196 -14.30 -13.66 3.47
N MET A 197 -15.26 -13.26 2.60
CA MET A 197 -15.09 -12.13 1.70
C MET A 197 -14.83 -10.80 2.42
N LEU A 198 -15.39 -10.62 3.62
CA LEU A 198 -15.19 -9.43 4.46
C LEU A 198 -13.92 -9.49 5.32
N SER A 199 -13.32 -10.67 5.52
CA SER A 199 -12.21 -10.86 6.47
C SER A 199 -10.98 -10.02 6.16
N GLY A 200 -10.76 -9.68 4.88
CA GLY A 200 -9.67 -8.79 4.50
C GLY A 200 -9.76 -7.40 5.15
N LEU A 201 -10.97 -6.88 5.41
CA LEU A 201 -11.15 -5.59 6.08
C LEU A 201 -10.72 -5.65 7.56
N GLU A 202 -11.07 -6.73 8.25
CA GLU A 202 -10.68 -6.96 9.64
C GLU A 202 -9.17 -7.18 9.76
N SER A 203 -8.61 -8.04 8.91
CA SER A 203 -7.17 -8.33 8.88
C SER A 203 -6.34 -7.09 8.54
N ASN A 204 -6.79 -6.29 7.57
CA ASN A 204 -6.14 -5.03 7.25
C ASN A 204 -6.17 -4.08 8.46
N ALA A 205 -7.32 -3.95 9.12
CA ALA A 205 -7.45 -3.12 10.31
C ALA A 205 -6.55 -3.57 11.47
N TYR A 206 -6.44 -4.88 11.67
CA TYR A 206 -5.55 -5.46 12.67
C TYR A 206 -4.08 -5.13 12.39
N MET A 207 -3.71 -5.15 11.11
CA MET A 207 -2.36 -4.90 10.63
C MET A 207 -1.97 -3.42 10.70
N THR A 208 -2.82 -2.52 10.20
CA THR A 208 -2.48 -1.08 10.13
C THR A 208 -2.40 -0.42 11.50
N ARG A 209 -3.02 -1.00 12.54
CA ARG A 209 -2.85 -0.56 13.93
C ARG A 209 -1.43 -0.79 14.47
N ARG A 210 -0.66 -1.69 13.83
CA ARG A 210 0.67 -2.13 14.28
C ARG A 210 1.82 -1.60 13.44
N GLY A 211 1.55 -1.04 12.26
CA GLY A 211 2.59 -0.58 11.32
C GLY A 211 3.64 0.32 11.96
N SER A 212 3.22 1.33 12.71
CA SER A 212 4.14 2.27 13.38
C SER A 212 4.90 1.63 14.55
N ILE A 213 4.32 0.64 15.24
CA ILE A 213 5.03 -0.09 16.29
C ILE A 213 6.17 -0.87 15.65
N ILE A 214 5.90 -1.63 14.58
CA ILE A 214 6.91 -2.41 13.85
C ILE A 214 7.99 -1.48 13.27
N ALA A 215 7.59 -0.38 12.65
CA ALA A 215 8.49 0.61 12.07
C ALA A 215 9.41 1.27 13.11
N ALA A 216 8.95 1.42 14.37
CA ALA A 216 9.75 2.04 15.42
C ALA A 216 11.02 1.25 15.77
N SER A 217 11.06 -0.06 15.49
CA SER A 217 12.30 -0.86 15.65
C SER A 217 13.45 -0.39 14.76
N PHE A 218 13.14 0.29 13.66
CA PHE A 218 14.13 0.80 12.71
C PHE A 218 14.61 2.21 13.06
N ALA A 219 14.17 2.78 14.18
CA ALA A 219 14.72 4.04 14.66
C ALA A 219 16.21 3.91 15.00
N ILE A 220 17.00 4.94 14.70
CA ILE A 220 18.41 5.02 15.11
C ILE A 220 18.45 5.10 16.64
N GLY A 221 19.05 4.08 17.27
CA GLY A 221 19.07 3.97 18.73
C GLY A 221 17.77 3.42 19.35
N ALA A 222 16.98 2.66 18.59
CA ALA A 222 15.78 1.99 19.10
C ALA A 222 16.05 1.27 20.44
N THR A 223 15.18 1.51 21.43
CA THR A 223 15.31 0.92 22.77
C THR A 223 14.98 -0.57 22.76
N GLN A 224 15.44 -1.30 23.78
CA GLN A 224 15.06 -2.71 23.94
C GLN A 224 13.54 -2.90 24.08
N GLU A 225 12.85 -1.94 24.69
CA GLU A 225 11.38 -1.93 24.77
C GLU A 225 10.73 -1.80 23.40
N GLN A 226 11.21 -0.87 22.55
CA GLN A 226 10.71 -0.72 21.18
C GLN A 226 10.96 -1.98 20.35
N LEU A 227 12.15 -2.58 20.46
CA LEU A 227 12.48 -3.84 19.79
C LEU A 227 11.59 -5.00 20.26
N ALA A 228 11.35 -5.12 21.57
CA ALA A 228 10.47 -6.14 22.13
C ALA A 228 9.01 -5.96 21.66
N ALA A 229 8.48 -4.74 21.75
CA ALA A 229 7.13 -4.42 21.28
C ALA A 229 6.96 -4.70 19.78
N SER A 230 7.97 -4.37 18.97
CA SER A 230 7.96 -4.62 17.52
C SER A 230 7.99 -6.12 17.19
N LYS A 231 8.80 -6.90 17.91
CA LYS A 231 8.82 -8.38 17.76
C LYS A 231 7.45 -8.98 18.09
N ILE A 232 6.81 -8.52 19.16
CA ILE A 232 5.47 -8.95 19.55
C ILE A 232 4.46 -8.57 18.47
N ALA A 233 4.44 -7.31 18.03
CA ALA A 233 3.52 -6.84 17.00
C ALA A 233 3.66 -7.63 15.69
N LEU A 234 4.89 -7.90 15.23
CA LEU A 234 5.13 -8.69 14.03
C LEU A 234 4.73 -10.17 14.21
N ALA A 235 4.93 -10.75 15.40
CA ALA A 235 4.47 -12.11 15.71
C ALA A 235 2.95 -12.22 15.73
N GLU A 236 2.26 -11.21 16.30
CA GLU A 236 0.80 -11.11 16.33
C GLU A 236 0.19 -11.12 14.93
N LEU A 237 0.82 -10.46 13.94
CA LEU A 237 0.35 -10.50 12.55
C LEU A 237 0.40 -11.92 11.95
N GLY A 238 1.50 -12.63 12.18
CA GLY A 238 1.66 -14.03 11.78
C GLY A 238 0.63 -14.96 12.41
N VAL A 239 0.42 -14.81 13.72
CA VAL A 239 -0.57 -15.59 14.47
C VAL A 239 -1.99 -15.28 14.00
N HIS A 240 -2.33 -14.00 13.77
CA HIS A 240 -3.63 -13.59 13.25
C HIS A 240 -3.92 -14.22 11.88
N GLY A 241 -2.95 -14.17 10.95
CA GLY A 241 -3.07 -14.80 9.63
C GLY A 241 -3.27 -16.32 9.72
N ALA A 242 -2.47 -17.01 10.54
CA ALA A 242 -2.59 -18.45 10.74
C ALA A 242 -3.92 -18.85 11.39
N ALA A 243 -4.36 -18.11 12.41
CA ALA A 243 -5.62 -18.33 13.10
C ALA A 243 -6.82 -18.14 12.17
N ARG A 244 -6.79 -17.09 11.32
CA ARG A 244 -7.88 -16.86 10.37
C ARG A 244 -8.00 -17.99 9.36
N GLY A 245 -6.87 -18.46 8.80
CA GLY A 245 -6.88 -19.60 7.89
C GLY A 245 -7.32 -20.90 8.57
N ARG A 246 -6.89 -21.15 9.82
CA ARG A 246 -7.38 -22.27 10.63
C ARG A 246 -8.90 -22.25 10.76
N ASP A 247 -9.47 -21.10 11.12
CA ASP A 247 -10.92 -20.97 11.35
C ASP A 247 -11.72 -21.22 10.05
N VAL A 248 -11.23 -20.70 8.93
CA VAL A 248 -11.82 -20.96 7.60
C VAL A 248 -11.73 -22.43 7.22
N ILE A 249 -10.58 -23.08 7.40
CA ILE A 249 -10.40 -24.49 7.03
C ILE A 249 -11.31 -25.40 7.87
N ARG A 250 -11.42 -25.13 9.18
CA ARG A 250 -12.33 -25.86 10.07
C ARG A 250 -13.79 -25.69 9.67
N ALA A 251 -14.22 -24.47 9.38
CA ALA A 251 -15.58 -24.22 8.89
C ALA A 251 -15.85 -24.97 7.58
N GLY A 252 -14.85 -25.07 6.70
CA GLY A 252 -14.96 -25.82 5.45
C GLY A 252 -15.23 -27.31 5.68
N LYS A 253 -14.51 -27.92 6.64
CA LYS A 253 -14.72 -29.30 7.06
C LYS A 253 -16.11 -29.51 7.68
N GLU A 254 -16.49 -28.63 8.61
CA GLU A 254 -17.79 -28.71 9.28
C GLU A 254 -18.95 -28.62 8.28
N LEU A 255 -18.89 -27.69 7.31
CA LEU A 255 -19.90 -27.57 6.26
C LEU A 255 -19.98 -28.84 5.39
N ALA A 256 -18.83 -29.43 5.04
CA ALA A 256 -18.77 -30.65 4.26
C ALA A 256 -19.38 -31.85 5.01
N GLU A 257 -19.06 -32.03 6.30
CA GLU A 257 -19.61 -33.09 7.16
C GLU A 257 -21.14 -33.00 7.30
N HIS A 258 -21.70 -31.79 7.26
CA HIS A 258 -23.15 -31.55 7.30
C HIS A 258 -23.81 -31.51 5.92
N GLY A 259 -23.08 -31.78 4.83
CA GLY A 259 -23.61 -31.76 3.46
C GLY A 259 -24.06 -30.37 2.98
N ARG A 260 -23.51 -29.30 3.57
CA ARG A 260 -23.89 -27.90 3.27
C ARG A 260 -22.87 -27.25 2.36
N ILE A 261 -23.06 -27.40 1.05
CA ILE A 261 -22.12 -26.86 0.07
C ILE A 261 -22.44 -25.39 -0.25
N PRO A 262 -21.54 -24.44 0.06
CA PRO A 262 -21.75 -23.03 -0.24
C PRO A 262 -21.78 -22.76 -1.74
N LYS A 263 -22.53 -21.74 -2.15
CA LYS A 263 -22.60 -21.29 -3.55
C LYS A 263 -22.49 -19.77 -3.61
N LEU A 264 -21.58 -19.28 -4.44
CA LEU A 264 -21.45 -17.84 -4.67
C LEU A 264 -22.53 -17.38 -5.65
N THR A 265 -23.57 -16.74 -5.13
CA THR A 265 -24.70 -16.21 -5.92
C THR A 265 -24.58 -14.70 -6.12
N SER A 266 -25.28 -14.15 -7.12
CA SER A 266 -25.35 -12.70 -7.33
C SER A 266 -25.98 -11.94 -6.14
N GLN A 267 -26.89 -12.59 -5.40
CA GLN A 267 -27.49 -12.04 -4.18
C GLN A 267 -26.44 -11.90 -3.08
N LEU A 268 -25.57 -12.90 -2.91
CA LEU A 268 -24.47 -12.87 -1.95
C LEU A 268 -23.44 -11.80 -2.32
N GLU A 269 -23.12 -11.66 -3.61
CA GLU A 269 -22.23 -10.60 -4.08
C GLU A 269 -22.80 -9.20 -3.82
N ALA A 270 -24.11 -9.00 -4.00
CA ALA A 270 -24.79 -7.76 -3.67
C ALA A 270 -24.79 -7.49 -2.15
N ALA A 271 -25.01 -8.54 -1.33
CA ALA A 271 -24.95 -8.44 0.13
C ALA A 271 -23.52 -8.10 0.60
N PHE A 272 -22.51 -8.73 0.03
CA PHE A 272 -21.10 -8.40 0.26
C PHE A 272 -20.81 -6.93 -0.07
N ALA A 273 -21.18 -6.47 -1.26
CA ALA A 273 -20.95 -5.08 -1.67
C ALA A 273 -21.58 -4.08 -0.70
N LYS A 274 -22.80 -4.35 -0.22
CA LYS A 274 -23.49 -3.53 0.77
C LYS A 274 -22.77 -3.53 2.13
N ARG A 275 -22.41 -4.70 2.67
CA ARG A 275 -21.73 -4.81 3.97
C ARG A 275 -20.33 -4.20 3.93
N LYS A 276 -19.56 -4.49 2.87
CA LYS A 276 -18.25 -3.87 2.62
C LYS A 276 -18.36 -2.34 2.60
N ALA A 277 -19.32 -1.78 1.87
CA ALA A 277 -19.50 -0.33 1.82
C ALA A 277 -19.79 0.26 3.20
N ALA A 278 -20.62 -0.41 4.02
CA ALA A 278 -20.90 0.01 5.38
C ALA A 278 -19.65 -0.05 6.30
N GLU A 279 -18.88 -1.14 6.24
CA GLU A 279 -17.65 -1.29 7.03
C GLU A 279 -16.58 -0.28 6.61
N VAL A 280 -16.35 -0.10 5.31
CA VAL A 280 -15.43 0.92 4.79
C VAL A 280 -15.88 2.32 5.20
N ALA A 281 -17.19 2.59 5.22
CA ALA A 281 -17.72 3.88 5.65
C ALA A 281 -17.60 4.13 7.17
N ALA A 282 -17.47 3.07 7.98
CA ALA A 282 -17.34 3.12 9.44
C ALA A 282 -15.88 3.01 9.93
N ARG A 283 -14.95 2.59 9.08
CA ARG A 283 -13.52 2.43 9.36
C ARG A 283 -12.91 3.72 9.95
N PRO A 284 -12.41 3.75 11.20
CA PRO A 284 -11.78 4.95 11.77
C PRO A 284 -10.41 5.24 11.15
N LEU A 285 -10.06 6.51 10.96
CA LEU A 285 -8.69 6.91 10.58
C LEU A 285 -7.65 6.52 11.65
N SER A 286 -8.05 6.51 12.93
CA SER A 286 -7.19 6.17 14.07
C SER A 286 -6.68 4.73 14.07
N ASP A 287 -7.32 3.87 13.29
CA ASP A 287 -6.87 2.48 13.15
C ASP A 287 -5.76 2.31 12.11
N ASP A 288 -5.42 3.35 11.36
CA ASP A 288 -4.14 3.43 10.65
C ASP A 288 -3.14 4.13 11.57
N SER A 289 -2.15 3.39 12.05
CA SER A 289 -1.13 3.96 12.94
C SER A 289 -0.34 5.09 12.27
N LEU A 290 -0.31 5.09 10.93
CA LEU A 290 0.22 6.18 10.10
C LEU A 290 -0.41 7.54 10.40
N TYR A 291 -1.65 7.60 10.89
CA TYR A 291 -2.34 8.86 11.23
C TYR A 291 -2.55 9.06 12.73
N ALA A 292 -2.26 8.06 13.57
CA ALA A 292 -2.66 8.08 14.99
C ALA A 292 -2.03 9.22 15.80
N ASP A 293 -0.76 9.56 15.55
CA ASP A 293 -0.10 10.72 16.14
C ASP A 293 -0.62 12.03 15.54
N LEU A 294 -0.81 12.06 14.22
CA LEU A 294 -1.33 13.21 13.48
C LEU A 294 -2.71 13.63 13.96
N LEU A 295 -3.61 12.69 14.29
CA LEU A 295 -4.93 12.97 14.86
C LEU A 295 -4.87 13.70 16.21
N LYS A 296 -3.78 13.57 16.96
CA LYS A 296 -3.57 14.21 18.27
C LYS A 296 -2.88 15.57 18.18
N THR A 297 -2.27 15.88 17.04
CA THR A 297 -1.45 17.09 16.84
C THR A 297 -2.05 18.09 15.85
N GLN A 298 -3.30 17.87 15.44
CA GLN A 298 -4.02 18.78 14.55
C GLN A 298 -4.37 20.10 15.24
N ALA A 299 -4.61 21.11 14.43
CA ALA A 299 -5.11 22.40 14.90
C ALA A 299 -6.54 22.26 15.48
N PRO A 300 -6.85 22.94 16.59
CA PRO A 300 -8.21 23.07 17.12
C PRO A 300 -9.22 23.54 16.07
N ASP A 301 -10.50 23.16 16.19
CA ASP A 301 -11.54 23.43 15.19
C ASP A 301 -11.83 24.93 14.95
N ASP A 302 -11.56 25.77 15.95
CA ASP A 302 -11.67 27.23 15.87
C ASP A 302 -10.48 27.91 15.19
N GLN A 303 -9.40 27.16 14.90
CA GLN A 303 -8.22 27.65 14.21
C GLN A 303 -8.25 27.32 12.71
N SER A 304 -7.96 28.32 11.88
CA SER A 304 -7.72 28.13 10.46
C SER A 304 -6.47 27.27 10.22
N ALA A 305 -6.59 26.21 9.42
CA ALA A 305 -5.55 25.21 9.24
C ALA A 305 -5.46 24.71 7.80
N ILE A 306 -4.29 24.23 7.39
CA ILE A 306 -4.09 23.57 6.09
C ILE A 306 -4.76 22.20 6.13
N GLY A 307 -5.67 21.93 5.22
CA GLY A 307 -6.30 20.62 5.09
C GLY A 307 -5.36 19.66 4.39
N VAL A 308 -5.31 18.41 4.86
CA VAL A 308 -4.60 17.31 4.20
C VAL A 308 -5.59 16.20 3.90
N LEU A 309 -5.86 15.95 2.62
CA LEU A 309 -6.84 14.96 2.21
C LEU A 309 -6.28 13.54 2.43
N VAL A 310 -7.01 12.72 3.18
CA VAL A 310 -6.61 11.36 3.56
C VAL A 310 -7.79 10.40 3.45
N GLU A 311 -7.49 9.11 3.54
CA GLU A 311 -8.47 8.03 3.72
C GLU A 311 -7.85 6.94 4.62
N PRO A 312 -8.66 6.14 5.33
CA PRO A 312 -8.14 4.98 6.02
C PRO A 312 -7.73 3.88 5.04
N SER A 313 -6.83 3.02 5.46
CA SER A 313 -6.54 1.80 4.73
C SER A 313 -7.68 0.78 4.88
N VAL A 314 -7.88 0.08 3.78
CA VAL A 314 -8.83 -1.01 3.58
C VAL A 314 -8.03 -2.13 2.92
N THR A 315 -8.66 -3.04 2.19
CA THR A 315 -7.97 -4.09 1.45
C THR A 315 -7.03 -3.54 0.36
N MET A 316 -5.97 -4.29 0.07
CA MET A 316 -4.99 -3.94 -0.95
C MET A 316 -5.67 -3.69 -2.31
N ASN A 317 -5.24 -2.65 -3.03
CA ASN A 317 -5.76 -2.23 -4.34
C ASN A 317 -7.22 -1.73 -4.37
N GLN A 318 -7.88 -1.49 -3.23
CA GLN A 318 -9.29 -1.07 -3.19
C GLN A 318 -9.50 0.35 -2.64
N ALA A 319 -8.46 1.19 -2.70
CA ALA A 319 -8.40 2.52 -2.10
C ALA A 319 -8.54 3.66 -3.14
N HIS A 320 -8.96 4.87 -2.70
CA HIS A 320 -9.03 6.05 -3.57
C HIS A 320 -7.65 6.62 -3.90
N PHE A 321 -6.73 6.52 -2.95
CA PHE A 321 -5.35 6.98 -3.00
C PHE A 321 -4.37 5.81 -2.92
N SER A 322 -3.19 5.98 -3.53
CA SER A 322 -2.14 4.95 -3.47
C SER A 322 -1.49 4.92 -2.07
N PHE A 323 -0.73 3.86 -1.78
CA PHE A 323 0.10 3.81 -0.56
C PHE A 323 1.12 4.96 -0.51
N GLY A 324 1.71 5.32 -1.66
CA GLY A 324 2.61 6.48 -1.75
C GLY A 324 1.90 7.78 -1.44
N SER A 325 0.67 7.96 -1.93
CA SER A 325 -0.14 9.13 -1.59
C SER A 325 -0.41 9.24 -0.09
N LYS A 326 -0.76 8.13 0.57
CA LYS A 326 -0.97 8.09 2.03
C LYS A 326 0.30 8.42 2.82
N LEU A 327 1.45 7.87 2.40
CA LEU A 327 2.73 8.18 3.03
C LEU A 327 3.10 9.66 2.85
N ILE A 328 3.01 10.19 1.62
CA ILE A 328 3.41 11.57 1.30
C ILE A 328 2.51 12.58 2.03
N THR A 329 1.20 12.35 2.12
CA THR A 329 0.30 13.25 2.86
C THR A 329 0.56 13.20 4.36
N ALA A 330 0.79 12.03 4.94
CA ALA A 330 1.18 11.90 6.34
C ALA A 330 2.54 12.58 6.62
N ALA A 331 3.51 12.40 5.72
CA ALA A 331 4.83 13.04 5.81
C ALA A 331 4.73 14.57 5.71
N ALA A 332 3.89 15.09 4.79
CA ALA A 332 3.63 16.52 4.67
C ALA A 332 2.97 17.09 5.94
N ALA A 333 2.01 16.37 6.53
CA ALA A 333 1.37 16.78 7.78
C ALA A 333 2.37 16.83 8.95
N ARG A 334 3.25 15.82 9.09
CA ARG A 334 4.32 15.84 10.11
C ARG A 334 5.31 16.97 9.88
N SER A 335 5.74 17.20 8.63
CA SER A 335 6.62 18.32 8.30
C SER A 335 5.99 19.68 8.62
N MET A 336 4.68 19.84 8.38
CA MET A 336 3.94 21.05 8.79
C MET A 336 3.91 21.23 10.30
N HIS A 337 3.62 20.16 11.05
CA HIS A 337 3.62 20.18 12.51
C HIS A 337 4.98 20.62 13.07
N LEU A 338 6.08 20.02 12.58
CA LEU A 338 7.44 20.36 12.99
C LEU A 338 7.81 21.81 12.65
N ALA A 339 7.25 22.36 11.56
CA ALA A 339 7.43 23.76 11.17
C ALA A 339 6.47 24.73 11.88
N GLY A 340 5.62 24.27 12.80
CA GLY A 340 4.62 25.10 13.47
C GLY A 340 3.49 25.59 12.56
N VAL A 341 3.27 24.94 11.42
CA VAL A 341 2.18 25.24 10.48
C VAL A 341 0.93 24.45 10.90
N PRO A 342 -0.18 25.13 11.27
CA PRO A 342 -1.42 24.45 11.66
C PRO A 342 -1.98 23.63 10.50
N PHE A 343 -2.30 22.36 10.75
CA PHE A 343 -2.88 21.44 9.77
C PHE A 343 -4.08 20.70 10.37
N ARG A 344 -4.92 20.14 9.50
CA ARG A 344 -6.03 19.25 9.86
C ARG A 344 -6.16 18.15 8.81
N LEU A 345 -6.41 16.91 9.25
CA LEU A 345 -6.71 15.84 8.30
C LEU A 345 -8.16 15.96 7.84
N VAL A 346 -8.38 15.83 6.53
CA VAL A 346 -9.70 15.83 5.91
C VAL A 346 -9.94 14.43 5.36
N ASP A 347 -10.89 13.71 5.93
CA ASP A 347 -11.28 12.40 5.43
C ASP A 347 -12.06 12.56 4.13
N VAL A 348 -11.60 11.97 3.04
CA VAL A 348 -12.27 12.05 1.73
C VAL A 348 -13.72 11.57 1.78
N ARG A 349 -14.04 10.62 2.67
CA ARG A 349 -15.40 10.07 2.83
C ARG A 349 -16.36 11.08 3.45
N SER A 350 -15.86 12.07 4.19
CA SER A 350 -16.70 13.17 4.70
C SER A 350 -17.24 14.02 3.56
N LEU A 351 -16.44 14.21 2.50
CA LEU A 351 -16.83 14.94 1.29
C LEU A 351 -17.87 14.19 0.44
N GLU A 352 -17.99 12.87 0.65
CA GLU A 352 -19.01 12.05 -0.01
C GLU A 352 -20.35 12.08 0.71
N LYS A 353 -20.37 12.44 2.01
CA LYS A 353 -21.56 12.38 2.88
C LYS A 353 -22.15 13.74 3.22
N GLU A 354 -21.32 14.76 3.44
CA GLU A 354 -21.75 16.04 4.01
C GLU A 354 -21.09 17.26 3.34
N SER A 355 -21.67 18.43 3.61
CA SER A 355 -21.46 19.77 3.05
C SER A 355 -20.02 20.18 2.71
N ALA A 356 -19.91 21.05 1.69
CA ALA A 356 -18.65 21.59 1.18
C ALA A 356 -17.69 22.10 2.28
N LEU A 357 -16.40 21.77 2.13
CA LEU A 357 -15.31 22.34 2.94
C LEU A 357 -15.40 23.87 2.95
N ASN A 358 -15.18 24.49 4.11
CA ASN A 358 -15.20 25.94 4.25
C ASN A 358 -13.79 26.54 4.04
N PRO A 359 -13.55 27.32 2.97
CA PRO A 359 -12.25 27.94 2.70
C PRO A 359 -11.80 28.95 3.75
N LYS A 360 -12.70 29.46 4.60
CA LYS A 360 -12.31 30.37 5.70
C LYS A 360 -11.62 29.62 6.85
N VAL A 361 -11.96 28.35 7.04
CA VAL A 361 -11.39 27.48 8.08
C VAL A 361 -10.28 26.61 7.51
N THR A 362 -10.42 26.18 6.26
CA THR A 362 -9.44 25.37 5.54
C THR A 362 -9.11 26.06 4.21
N PRO A 363 -8.24 27.09 4.20
CA PRO A 363 -7.98 27.90 3.02
C PRO A 363 -7.20 27.19 1.92
N VAL A 364 -6.43 26.17 2.28
CA VAL A 364 -5.65 25.34 1.35
C VAL A 364 -5.90 23.87 1.67
N LEU A 365 -6.11 23.07 0.63
CA LEU A 365 -6.18 21.61 0.70
C LEU A 365 -4.98 21.00 -0.03
N VAL A 366 -4.21 20.17 0.67
CA VAL A 366 -3.13 19.34 0.13
C VAL A 366 -3.71 18.01 -0.31
N VAL A 367 -3.49 17.64 -1.56
CA VAL A 367 -3.96 16.39 -2.16
C VAL A 367 -2.80 15.70 -2.85
N CYS A 368 -2.39 14.52 -2.38
CA CYS A 368 -1.57 13.61 -3.17
C CYS A 368 -2.50 12.64 -3.90
N ALA A 369 -2.65 12.83 -5.21
CA ALA A 369 -3.82 12.31 -5.90
C ALA A 369 -3.64 10.87 -6.35
N GLY A 370 -2.43 10.47 -6.75
CA GLY A 370 -2.18 9.15 -7.33
C GLY A 370 -3.21 8.81 -8.42
N PRO A 371 -3.94 7.69 -8.32
CA PRO A 371 -5.01 7.34 -9.28
C PRO A 371 -6.30 8.17 -9.13
N PHE A 372 -6.53 8.80 -7.97
CA PHE A 372 -7.67 9.67 -7.65
C PHE A 372 -9.05 9.06 -7.99
N HIS A 373 -9.36 7.90 -7.43
CA HIS A 373 -10.60 7.16 -7.69
C HIS A 373 -11.80 7.60 -6.83
N VAL A 374 -11.90 8.90 -6.52
CA VAL A 374 -12.98 9.42 -5.67
C VAL A 374 -14.32 9.48 -6.41
N GLY A 375 -15.43 9.31 -5.67
CA GLY A 375 -16.78 9.37 -6.22
C GLY A 375 -17.15 10.73 -6.83
N LYS A 376 -18.24 10.79 -7.60
CA LYS A 376 -18.80 12.06 -8.09
C LYS A 376 -19.12 13.05 -6.94
N PRO A 377 -19.75 12.63 -5.81
CA PRO A 377 -20.05 13.54 -4.71
C PRO A 377 -18.82 14.26 -4.15
N ALA A 378 -17.73 13.53 -3.86
CA ALA A 378 -16.48 14.15 -3.40
C ALA A 378 -15.89 15.11 -4.44
N ARG A 379 -15.92 14.76 -5.75
CA ARG A 379 -15.45 15.67 -6.81
C ARG A 379 -16.28 16.95 -6.89
N ASP A 380 -17.60 16.85 -6.78
CA ASP A 380 -18.49 18.01 -6.77
C ASP A 380 -18.20 18.89 -5.53
N ALA A 381 -17.99 18.28 -4.36
CA ALA A 381 -17.64 19.00 -3.13
C ALA A 381 -16.29 19.73 -3.25
N LEU A 382 -15.28 19.11 -3.86
CA LEU A 382 -13.99 19.74 -4.14
C LEU A 382 -14.10 20.89 -5.14
N ALA A 383 -14.93 20.75 -6.18
CA ALA A 383 -15.20 21.81 -7.14
C ALA A 383 -15.94 23.00 -6.49
N ALA A 384 -16.91 22.72 -5.62
CA ALA A 384 -17.61 23.73 -4.84
C ALA A 384 -16.66 24.46 -3.88
N TYR A 385 -15.76 23.73 -3.21
CA TYR A 385 -14.70 24.29 -2.37
C TYR A 385 -13.80 25.28 -3.14
N ALA A 386 -13.35 24.89 -4.34
CA ALA A 386 -12.55 25.75 -5.21
C ALA A 386 -13.30 27.03 -5.61
N THR A 387 -14.57 26.89 -5.97
CA THR A 387 -15.47 28.00 -6.35
C THR A 387 -15.68 28.97 -5.19
N ALA A 388 -15.79 28.46 -3.97
CA ALA A 388 -15.91 29.25 -2.74
C ALA A 388 -14.61 29.97 -2.33
N GLY A 389 -13.52 29.81 -3.09
CA GLY A 389 -12.24 30.47 -2.86
C GLY A 389 -11.18 29.59 -2.20
N GLY A 390 -11.47 28.30 -2.00
CA GLY A 390 -10.51 27.29 -1.60
C GLY A 390 -9.39 27.13 -2.61
N ARG A 391 -8.21 26.70 -2.14
CA ARG A 391 -7.00 26.60 -2.94
C ARG A 391 -6.40 25.20 -2.83
N PHE A 392 -5.73 24.74 -3.87
CA PHE A 392 -5.15 23.39 -3.91
C PHE A 392 -3.63 23.39 -4.00
N LEU A 393 -2.99 22.58 -3.16
CA LEU A 393 -1.69 22.00 -3.46
C LEU A 393 -1.92 20.57 -3.96
N TRP A 394 -1.73 20.36 -5.27
CA TRP A 394 -1.96 19.09 -5.93
C TRP A 394 -0.62 18.39 -6.21
N ILE A 395 -0.43 17.21 -5.62
CA ILE A 395 0.77 16.40 -5.76
C ILE A 395 0.47 15.21 -6.67
N GLY A 396 0.97 15.28 -7.89
CA GLY A 396 0.94 14.23 -8.90
C GLY A 396 -0.45 13.76 -9.29
N GLY A 397 -0.48 12.63 -10.00
CA GLY A 397 -1.70 11.87 -10.24
C GLY A 397 -2.75 12.52 -11.14
N GLU A 398 -3.90 11.86 -11.19
CA GLU A 398 -5.10 12.33 -11.89
C GLU A 398 -5.69 13.56 -11.16
N HIS A 399 -6.12 14.59 -11.89
CA HIS A 399 -6.62 15.86 -11.30
C HIS A 399 -8.11 16.13 -11.56
N GLY A 400 -8.75 15.39 -12.48
CA GLY A 400 -10.20 15.46 -12.71
C GLY A 400 -10.75 16.84 -13.09
N GLY A 401 -9.91 17.76 -13.59
CA GLY A 401 -10.30 19.14 -13.91
C GLY A 401 -10.43 20.10 -12.72
N LEU A 402 -10.05 19.69 -11.51
CA LEU A 402 -10.27 20.47 -10.28
C LEU A 402 -9.34 21.69 -10.11
N LEU A 403 -8.33 21.85 -10.97
CA LEU A 403 -7.30 22.89 -10.84
C LEU A 403 -7.52 24.10 -11.78
N GLY A 404 -8.71 24.23 -12.36
CA GLY A 404 -9.07 25.34 -13.27
C GLY A 404 -8.11 25.48 -14.46
N LYS A 405 -7.57 26.69 -14.69
CA LYS A 405 -6.62 26.94 -15.81
C LYS A 405 -5.35 26.09 -15.75
N LEU A 406 -4.96 25.64 -14.56
CA LEU A 406 -3.84 24.70 -14.43
C LEU A 406 -4.20 23.33 -15.00
N SER A 407 -5.44 22.85 -14.81
CA SER A 407 -5.90 21.59 -15.42
C SER A 407 -5.90 21.64 -16.95
N GLU A 408 -6.25 22.78 -17.55
CA GLU A 408 -6.19 22.97 -19.01
C GLU A 408 -4.75 22.92 -19.56
N SER A 409 -3.77 23.25 -18.71
CA SER A 409 -2.34 23.28 -19.07
C SER A 409 -1.63 21.95 -18.80
N LEU A 410 -2.26 21.01 -18.11
CA LEU A 410 -1.70 19.69 -17.83
C LEU A 410 -2.15 18.70 -18.90
N SER A 411 -1.21 17.92 -19.41
CA SER A 411 -1.50 16.88 -20.39
C SER A 411 -0.71 15.61 -20.12
N LYS A 412 -1.27 14.45 -20.46
CA LYS A 412 -0.52 13.18 -20.39
C LYS A 412 0.73 13.27 -21.28
N GLY A 413 1.88 13.04 -20.67
CA GLY A 413 3.17 13.03 -21.33
C GLY A 413 3.40 11.76 -22.12
N ASP A 414 4.24 11.84 -23.14
CA ASP A 414 4.76 10.67 -23.85
C ASP A 414 5.56 9.80 -22.86
N PRO A 415 5.22 8.50 -22.68
CA PRO A 415 5.99 7.60 -21.82
C PRO A 415 7.50 7.60 -22.08
N ALA A 416 7.94 7.88 -23.32
CA ALA A 416 9.36 7.93 -23.68
C ALA A 416 10.14 9.09 -23.04
N VAL A 417 9.45 10.13 -22.55
CA VAL A 417 10.08 11.29 -21.88
C VAL A 417 9.77 11.37 -20.39
N LEU A 418 9.02 10.41 -19.83
CA LEU A 418 8.71 10.40 -18.41
C LEU A 418 9.89 9.87 -17.59
N PRO A 419 10.28 10.54 -16.50
CA PRO A 419 11.38 10.11 -15.63
C PRO A 419 11.04 8.86 -14.81
N VAL A 420 9.77 8.49 -14.76
CA VAL A 420 9.25 7.40 -13.94
C VAL A 420 8.36 6.53 -14.81
N SER A 421 8.65 5.23 -14.83
CA SER A 421 7.98 4.25 -15.70
C SER A 421 6.52 4.02 -15.28
N ASN A 422 5.66 3.88 -16.27
CA ASN A 422 4.28 3.43 -16.07
C ASN A 422 4.18 1.90 -15.95
N HIS A 423 5.24 1.16 -16.30
CA HIS A 423 5.27 -0.30 -16.30
C HIS A 423 5.84 -0.84 -14.99
N TYR A 424 5.15 -1.85 -14.45
CA TYR A 424 5.53 -2.48 -13.19
C TYR A 424 6.93 -3.12 -13.27
N GLY A 425 7.78 -2.79 -12.30
CA GLY A 425 9.13 -3.33 -12.16
C GLY A 425 10.12 -2.93 -13.27
N GLN A 426 9.74 -2.00 -14.15
CA GLN A 426 10.58 -1.55 -15.26
C GLN A 426 11.21 -0.19 -14.98
N ASP A 427 12.45 -0.03 -15.41
CA ASP A 427 13.20 1.22 -15.37
C ASP A 427 13.01 2.04 -16.65
N THR A 428 13.42 3.31 -16.64
CA THR A 428 13.45 4.19 -17.82
C THR A 428 14.81 4.88 -17.94
N PRO A 429 15.42 4.94 -19.14
CA PRO A 429 16.70 5.64 -19.33
C PRO A 429 16.61 7.13 -19.00
N VAL A 430 15.40 7.71 -19.07
CA VAL A 430 15.15 9.11 -18.73
C VAL A 430 15.57 9.43 -17.28
N ALA A 431 15.36 8.50 -16.35
CA ALA A 431 15.68 8.71 -14.94
C ALA A 431 17.17 9.04 -14.72
N ALA A 432 18.08 8.40 -15.46
CA ALA A 432 19.52 8.63 -15.31
C ALA A 432 19.95 10.03 -15.80
N THR A 433 19.29 10.53 -16.85
CA THR A 433 19.65 11.79 -17.51
C THR A 433 18.85 12.99 -17.02
N ALA A 434 17.68 12.78 -16.41
CA ALA A 434 16.82 13.86 -15.97
C ALA A 434 17.51 14.76 -14.95
N ARG A 435 17.40 16.06 -15.18
CA ARG A 435 17.84 17.11 -14.26
C ARG A 435 16.71 18.07 -14.01
N PHE A 436 16.57 18.57 -12.79
CA PHE A 436 15.46 19.43 -12.40
C PHE A 436 15.99 20.80 -11.98
N ARG A 437 15.39 21.86 -12.52
CA ARG A 437 15.64 23.23 -12.10
C ARG A 437 14.36 23.81 -11.52
N PHE A 438 14.48 24.43 -10.36
CA PHE A 438 13.37 25.11 -9.70
C PHE A 438 13.35 26.59 -10.09
N LEU A 439 12.14 27.12 -10.28
CA LEU A 439 11.86 28.47 -10.74
C LEU A 439 10.93 29.19 -9.75
N ALA A 440 10.80 30.52 -9.92
CA ALA A 440 9.94 31.38 -9.09
C ALA A 440 10.15 31.12 -7.58
N GLU A 441 9.07 30.96 -6.80
CA GLU A 441 9.14 30.75 -5.35
C GLU A 441 9.88 29.46 -4.97
N PHE A 442 9.92 28.44 -5.85
CA PHE A 442 10.69 27.23 -5.58
C PHE A 442 12.19 27.47 -5.72
N LYS A 443 12.62 28.38 -6.61
CA LYS A 443 14.01 28.80 -6.73
C LYS A 443 14.49 29.49 -5.46
N GLU A 444 13.66 30.32 -4.84
CA GLU A 444 14.01 30.98 -3.57
C GLU A 444 14.24 29.98 -2.45
N ALA A 445 13.43 28.92 -2.40
CA ALA A 445 13.54 27.88 -1.37
C ALA A 445 14.67 26.85 -1.62
N LEU A 446 14.93 26.50 -2.88
CA LEU A 446 15.82 25.40 -3.27
C LEU A 446 17.13 25.85 -3.95
N GLY A 447 17.25 27.13 -4.28
CA GLY A 447 18.40 27.72 -4.96
C GLY A 447 18.39 27.54 -6.47
N GLU A 448 19.45 28.00 -7.14
CA GLU A 448 19.58 27.94 -8.61
C GLU A 448 20.15 26.61 -9.12
N GLN A 449 20.56 25.73 -8.21
CA GLN A 449 21.25 24.49 -8.53
C GLN A 449 20.35 23.51 -9.30
N SER A 450 21.00 22.64 -10.06
CA SER A 450 20.33 21.57 -10.80
C SER A 450 20.29 20.30 -9.96
N TYR A 451 19.09 19.77 -9.74
CA TYR A 451 18.86 18.53 -9.01
C TYR A 451 18.86 17.34 -9.96
N ARG A 452 19.28 16.17 -9.47
CA ARG A 452 19.13 14.88 -10.15
C ARG A 452 18.47 13.90 -9.19
N PHE A 453 17.96 12.79 -9.71
CA PHE A 453 17.64 11.68 -8.84
C PHE A 453 18.90 11.18 -8.15
N VAL A 454 18.91 11.25 -6.82
CA VAL A 454 19.96 10.66 -5.98
C VAL A 454 19.73 9.16 -5.88
N HIS A 455 18.47 8.76 -5.76
CA HIS A 455 18.02 7.38 -5.78
C HIS A 455 17.08 7.16 -6.98
N ASN A 456 17.21 6.03 -7.68
CA ASN A 456 16.36 5.74 -8.83
C ASN A 456 14.91 5.53 -8.36
N PRO A 457 13.94 6.37 -8.79
CA PRO A 457 12.54 6.22 -8.40
C PRO A 457 11.89 4.93 -8.95
N ASN A 458 12.46 4.30 -9.98
CA ASN A 458 11.97 3.06 -10.58
C ASN A 458 12.54 1.84 -9.84
N THR A 459 11.93 1.47 -8.72
CA THR A 459 12.36 0.29 -7.95
C THR A 459 12.09 -0.99 -8.74
N LYS A 460 12.99 -1.98 -8.63
CA LYS A 460 12.79 -3.32 -9.25
C LYS A 460 11.54 -4.04 -8.74
N ALA A 461 11.08 -3.68 -7.55
CA ALA A 461 9.83 -4.17 -6.98
C ALA A 461 8.60 -3.70 -7.76
N GLY A 462 8.70 -2.57 -8.48
CA GLY A 462 7.55 -1.96 -9.17
C GLY A 462 6.56 -1.24 -8.25
N TRP A 463 6.69 -1.43 -6.94
CA TRP A 463 5.93 -0.76 -5.89
C TRP A 463 6.55 0.55 -5.46
N GLN A 464 5.70 1.46 -4.94
CA GLN A 464 6.10 2.75 -4.34
C GLN A 464 6.93 3.64 -5.25
N VAL A 465 6.62 3.55 -6.54
CA VAL A 465 7.19 4.37 -7.58
C VAL A 465 6.38 5.69 -7.64
N PRO A 466 6.99 6.87 -7.43
CA PRO A 466 6.27 8.14 -7.34
C PRO A 466 5.87 8.66 -8.73
N ARG A 467 4.87 8.01 -9.33
CA ARG A 467 4.49 8.21 -10.73
C ARG A 467 3.74 9.52 -10.94
N CYS A 468 4.06 10.20 -12.03
CA CYS A 468 3.26 11.29 -12.55
C CYS A 468 3.29 11.24 -14.08
N SER A 469 2.14 10.92 -14.68
CA SER A 469 2.02 10.83 -16.14
C SER A 469 1.72 12.18 -16.80
N TYR A 470 1.62 13.27 -16.04
CA TYR A 470 1.30 14.60 -16.55
C TYR A 470 2.56 15.45 -16.72
N LEU A 471 2.59 16.22 -17.81
CA LEU A 471 3.54 17.30 -18.07
C LEU A 471 2.79 18.63 -18.19
N LEU A 472 3.46 19.71 -17.83
CA LEU A 472 2.91 21.05 -17.94
C LEU A 472 3.21 21.63 -19.32
N ARG A 473 2.17 22.15 -19.97
CA ARG A 473 2.29 22.97 -21.18
C ARG A 473 2.35 24.45 -20.79
N PRO A 474 3.27 25.24 -21.35
CA PRO A 474 3.29 26.68 -21.12
C PRO A 474 1.95 27.33 -21.48
N ALA A 475 1.43 28.16 -20.58
CA ALA A 475 0.23 28.96 -20.79
C ALA A 475 0.38 30.31 -20.10
N ALA A 476 -0.18 31.38 -20.69
CA ALA A 476 0.01 32.75 -20.19
C ALA A 476 -0.48 32.96 -18.74
N SER A 477 -1.48 32.18 -18.29
CA SER A 477 -2.04 32.25 -16.95
C SER A 477 -1.39 31.29 -15.94
N VAL A 478 -0.35 30.56 -16.34
CA VAL A 478 0.32 29.56 -15.49
C VAL A 478 1.80 29.90 -15.38
N THR A 479 2.25 30.10 -14.14
CA THR A 479 3.67 30.27 -13.82
C THR A 479 4.33 28.90 -13.70
N VAL A 480 5.43 28.69 -14.41
CA VAL A 480 6.24 27.46 -14.28
C VAL A 480 7.04 27.53 -12.97
N LEU A 481 6.96 26.47 -12.16
CA LEU A 481 7.68 26.35 -10.88
C LEU A 481 8.86 25.38 -10.94
N ALA A 482 8.84 24.44 -11.87
CA ALA A 482 9.97 23.54 -12.09
C ALA A 482 10.03 23.06 -13.54
N GLU A 483 11.26 22.89 -14.03
CA GLU A 483 11.60 22.35 -15.34
C GLU A 483 12.42 21.07 -15.19
N MET A 484 12.15 20.10 -16.05
CA MET A 484 12.98 18.92 -16.27
C MET A 484 13.80 19.12 -17.55
N HIS A 485 15.13 19.10 -17.40
CA HIS A 485 16.09 19.13 -18.48
C HIS A 485 16.53 17.70 -18.82
N LEU A 486 16.35 17.36 -20.09
CA LEU A 486 16.88 16.18 -20.75
C LEU A 486 17.99 16.61 -21.73
N PRO A 487 18.79 15.68 -22.28
CA PRO A 487 19.90 16.03 -23.18
C PRO A 487 19.49 16.89 -24.39
N ASP A 488 18.28 16.69 -24.90
CA ASP A 488 17.78 17.29 -26.15
C ASP A 488 16.61 18.27 -25.94
N LYS A 489 16.06 18.39 -24.72
CA LYS A 489 14.88 19.23 -24.45
C LYS A 489 14.74 19.66 -22.99
N THR A 490 13.99 20.74 -22.79
CA THR A 490 13.52 21.20 -21.48
C THR A 490 12.00 21.11 -21.44
N LEU A 491 11.46 20.53 -20.38
CA LEU A 491 10.03 20.28 -20.20
C LEU A 491 9.56 20.93 -18.89
N PRO A 492 8.56 21.83 -18.90
CA PRO A 492 7.90 22.27 -17.68
C PRO A 492 7.18 21.09 -17.02
N VAL A 493 7.35 20.92 -15.71
CA VAL A 493 6.80 19.78 -14.97
C VAL A 493 5.95 20.18 -13.77
N ALA A 494 6.18 21.36 -13.17
CA ALA A 494 5.39 21.90 -12.07
C ALA A 494 4.94 23.33 -12.39
N GLY A 495 3.77 23.74 -11.90
CA GLY A 495 3.22 25.06 -12.19
C GLY A 495 2.16 25.54 -11.22
N ALA A 496 1.94 26.86 -11.22
CA ALA A 496 0.94 27.56 -10.42
C ALA A 496 -0.03 28.33 -11.32
N TRP A 497 -1.33 28.19 -11.07
CA TRP A 497 -2.32 29.12 -11.60
C TRP A 497 -2.50 30.29 -10.63
N LEU A 498 -2.10 31.48 -11.05
CA LEU A 498 -2.20 32.69 -10.26
C LEU A 498 -3.58 33.35 -10.41
N GLY A 499 -4.13 33.81 -9.29
CA GLY A 499 -5.32 34.65 -9.26
C GLY A 499 -4.98 36.15 -9.44
N PRO A 500 -6.00 37.03 -9.53
CA PRO A 500 -5.82 38.46 -9.80
C PRO A 500 -4.93 39.21 -8.78
N ALA A 501 -4.84 38.71 -7.55
CA ALA A 501 -4.01 39.30 -6.48
C ALA A 501 -2.57 38.75 -6.43
N GLY A 502 -2.13 38.04 -7.47
CA GLY A 502 -0.80 37.39 -7.52
C GLY A 502 -0.66 36.15 -6.63
N LYS A 503 -1.69 35.80 -5.85
CA LYS A 503 -1.73 34.55 -5.06
C LYS A 503 -2.17 33.36 -5.89
N ALA A 504 -1.54 32.20 -5.68
CA ALA A 504 -1.92 30.99 -6.38
C ALA A 504 -3.32 30.50 -5.96
N LYS A 505 -4.12 30.08 -6.95
CA LYS A 505 -5.38 29.35 -6.75
C LYS A 505 -5.15 27.85 -6.70
N ALA A 506 -4.19 27.37 -7.48
CA ALA A 506 -3.78 25.98 -7.50
C ALA A 506 -2.29 25.87 -7.83
N ILE A 507 -1.61 24.91 -7.21
CA ILE A 507 -0.25 24.49 -7.54
C ILE A 507 -0.27 23.01 -7.88
N PHE A 508 0.45 22.61 -8.92
CA PHE A 508 0.68 21.22 -9.29
C PHE A 508 2.17 20.89 -9.18
N ILE A 509 2.48 19.81 -8.46
CA ILE A 509 3.84 19.27 -8.29
C ILE A 509 3.81 17.79 -8.65
N PRO A 510 4.60 17.29 -9.61
CA PRO A 510 4.74 15.85 -9.83
C PRO A 510 5.19 15.11 -8.57
N GLU A 511 4.64 13.92 -8.34
CA GLU A 511 4.95 13.12 -7.14
C GLU A 511 6.46 12.88 -6.96
N TYR A 512 7.19 12.61 -8.05
CA TYR A 512 8.64 12.38 -8.02
C TYR A 512 9.49 13.59 -7.61
N LEU A 513 8.94 14.81 -7.56
CA LEU A 513 9.66 16.00 -7.10
C LEU A 513 9.56 16.20 -5.58
N ILE A 514 8.54 15.65 -4.93
CA ILE A 514 8.30 15.81 -3.49
C ILE A 514 8.43 14.50 -2.71
N ALA A 515 8.42 13.36 -3.41
CA ALA A 515 8.62 12.04 -2.80
C ALA A 515 9.92 12.01 -1.98
N PRO A 516 9.88 11.56 -0.71
CA PRO A 516 11.05 11.56 0.16
C PRO A 516 12.23 10.76 -0.41
N TYR A 517 13.42 11.33 -0.26
CA TYR A 517 14.73 10.78 -0.59
C TYR A 517 14.97 10.52 -2.07
N VAL A 518 14.12 11.05 -2.96
CA VAL A 518 14.32 10.89 -4.41
C VAL A 518 15.31 11.94 -4.95
N LEU A 519 15.21 13.18 -4.47
CA LEU A 519 16.08 14.31 -4.85
C LEU A 519 17.03 14.77 -3.74
N SER A 520 16.86 14.31 -2.50
CA SER A 520 17.73 14.65 -1.38
C SER A 520 18.96 13.75 -1.33
N ASP A 521 20.07 14.29 -0.84
CA ASP A 521 21.30 13.56 -0.52
C ASP A 521 21.26 12.92 0.89
N GLU A 522 20.17 13.13 1.63
CA GLU A 522 19.94 12.47 2.90
C GLU A 522 19.85 10.96 2.68
N ASP A 523 20.79 10.25 3.28
CA ASP A 523 20.93 8.80 3.10
C ASP A 523 20.45 8.00 4.32
N THR A 524 19.91 8.68 5.33
CA THR A 524 19.55 8.09 6.63
C THR A 524 18.13 8.50 7.02
N ILE A 525 17.32 7.53 7.41
CA ILE A 525 16.00 7.77 8.02
C ILE A 525 16.13 7.59 9.54
N PRO A 526 15.94 8.65 10.35
CA PRO A 526 16.08 8.56 11.80
C PRO A 526 15.06 7.64 12.46
N ASP A 527 13.81 7.65 11.98
CA ASP A 527 12.69 6.87 12.51
C ASP A 527 11.66 6.61 11.41
N LEU A 528 11.48 5.34 11.04
CA LEU A 528 10.47 4.95 10.05
C LEU A 528 9.04 5.11 10.60
N SER A 529 8.82 5.06 11.92
CA SER A 529 7.46 5.11 12.48
C SER A 529 6.74 6.45 12.28
N ARG A 530 7.49 7.51 11.98
CA ARG A 530 7.03 8.89 11.87
C ARG A 530 7.66 9.57 10.64
N PRO A 531 7.31 9.13 9.41
CA PRO A 531 7.91 9.68 8.21
C PRO A 531 7.63 11.18 8.10
N THR A 532 8.66 11.94 7.73
CA THR A 532 8.60 13.36 7.36
C THR A 532 9.07 13.51 5.92
N LEU A 533 8.75 14.64 5.29
CA LEU A 533 9.43 14.99 4.03
C LEU A 533 10.91 15.27 4.34
N ASP A 534 11.79 14.90 3.42
CA ASP A 534 13.21 15.25 3.47
C ASP A 534 13.41 16.77 3.32
N LYS A 535 14.66 17.25 3.33
CA LYS A 535 14.96 18.69 3.20
C LYS A 535 14.43 19.31 1.91
N VAL A 536 14.43 18.57 0.80
CA VAL A 536 13.97 19.07 -0.51
C VAL A 536 12.45 19.15 -0.52
N GLY A 537 11.78 18.06 -0.15
CA GLY A 537 10.33 17.98 -0.07
C GLY A 537 9.75 18.97 0.94
N SER A 538 10.36 19.11 2.12
CA SER A 538 9.94 20.08 3.15
C SER A 538 10.06 21.53 2.70
N ARG A 539 11.15 21.90 2.00
CA ARG A 539 11.31 23.24 1.42
C ARG A 539 10.30 23.50 0.31
N MET A 540 10.05 22.50 -0.55
CA MET A 540 9.08 22.60 -1.63
C MET A 540 7.66 22.76 -1.10
N LEU A 541 7.26 21.96 -0.09
CA LEU A 541 5.99 22.10 0.60
C LEU A 541 5.85 23.50 1.19
N SER A 542 6.87 23.98 1.90
CA SER A 542 6.85 25.28 2.56
C SER A 542 6.68 26.43 1.55
N ALA A 543 7.42 26.39 0.43
CA ALA A 543 7.31 27.37 -0.65
C ALA A 543 5.90 27.35 -1.27
N ALA A 544 5.38 26.16 -1.60
CA ALA A 544 4.05 26.02 -2.18
C ALA A 544 2.96 26.57 -1.25
N LEU A 545 3.03 26.25 0.04
CA LEU A 545 2.08 26.76 1.04
C LEU A 545 2.18 28.28 1.21
N ALA A 546 3.38 28.87 1.14
CA ALA A 546 3.55 30.32 1.20
C ALA A 546 2.87 31.04 0.03
N THR A 547 2.96 30.47 -1.18
CA THR A 547 2.30 31.01 -2.39
C THR A 547 0.78 30.81 -2.36
N LEU A 548 0.30 29.73 -1.75
CA LEU A 548 -1.13 29.40 -1.64
C LEU A 548 -1.83 30.04 -0.45
N ARG A 549 -1.14 30.44 0.61
CA ARG A 549 -1.80 31.04 1.78
C ARG A 549 -2.41 32.42 1.44
N PRO A 550 -3.59 32.74 1.99
CA PRO A 550 -4.26 34.02 1.75
C PRO A 550 -3.37 35.22 1.99
#